data_AF-A0A7L4C3R4-F1
#
_entry.id   AF-A0A7L4C3R4-F1
#
_cell.length_a   1.000
_cell.length_b   1.000
_cell.length_c   1.000
_cell.angle_alpha   90.00
_cell.angle_beta   90.00
_cell.angle_gamma   90.00
#
_symmetry.space_group_name_H-M   'P 1'
#
loop_
_entity.id
_entity.type
_entity.pdbx_description
1 polymer ?
#
loop_
_entity_poly.entity_id
_entity_poly.type
_entity_poly.pdbx_seq_one_letter_code
_entity_poly.pdbx_strand_id
1 'polypeptide(L)'
;QIDAFAQIDYSLISSPTVFKSHINLDLKGTVYPVGNHTDPPFVPAPFDLPDQGDSMLYLGVSSYFLKSASLAYYRAGAFNITISEEEKVNSAFNIFFLFEIPQVALSYVTACPVLLKLMATSPPAVSLNADRCMLHITGCVEMFAVLPNSTTQYIFTGNLTASTRANLTITKQKLIISLLLKRLQFSLLHSTLGSSEMSLVENFLSYALQSAVIPVINGK
;
A
#
# COMPACT_ATOMS: atom_id res chain seq x y z
N GLN A 1 -15.00 9.60 -10.34
CA GLN A 1 -14.74 8.48 -9.41
C GLN A 1 -13.69 7.57 -10.01
N ILE A 2 -12.72 7.08 -9.21
CA ILE A 2 -11.68 6.15 -9.67
C ILE A 2 -12.17 4.71 -9.50
N ASP A 3 -12.59 4.38 -8.28
CA ASP A 3 -13.05 3.06 -7.87
C ASP A 3 -14.05 3.18 -6.69
N ALA A 4 -14.28 2.08 -5.96
CA ALA A 4 -15.18 2.06 -4.81
C ALA A 4 -14.67 2.88 -3.61
N PHE A 5 -13.38 3.17 -3.53
CA PHE A 5 -12.75 3.82 -2.38
C PHE A 5 -12.54 5.32 -2.63
N ALA A 6 -12.12 5.71 -3.83
CA ALA A 6 -11.62 7.05 -4.08
C ALA A 6 -12.14 7.71 -5.37
N GLN A 7 -12.11 9.04 -5.37
CA GLN A 7 -12.43 9.89 -6.51
C GLN A 7 -11.53 11.12 -6.56
N ILE A 8 -11.37 11.71 -7.75
CA ILE A 8 -10.47 12.85 -7.97
C ILE A 8 -11.29 14.07 -8.36
N ASP A 9 -10.95 15.21 -7.79
CA ASP A 9 -11.41 16.52 -8.21
C ASP A 9 -10.37 17.15 -9.16
N TYR A 10 -10.77 17.30 -10.42
CA TYR A 10 -10.00 17.95 -11.48
C TYR A 10 -10.52 19.35 -11.82
N SER A 11 -11.29 19.97 -10.93
CA SER A 11 -11.77 21.34 -11.14
C SER A 11 -10.60 22.30 -11.34
N LEU A 12 -10.79 23.29 -12.21
CA LEU A 12 -9.86 24.39 -12.36
C LEU A 12 -9.85 25.22 -11.08
N ILE A 13 -8.65 25.52 -10.56
CA ILE A 13 -8.49 26.39 -9.38
C ILE A 13 -8.26 27.86 -9.77
N SER A 14 -7.95 28.10 -11.04
CA SER A 14 -7.73 29.41 -11.64
C SER A 14 -8.18 29.40 -13.09
N SER A 15 -8.34 30.59 -13.68
CA SER A 15 -8.55 30.71 -15.13
C SER A 15 -7.30 30.23 -15.89
N PRO A 16 -7.45 29.51 -17.03
CA PRO A 16 -6.32 29.12 -17.86
C PRO A 16 -5.42 30.31 -18.20
N THR A 17 -4.12 30.13 -18.03
CA THR A 17 -3.13 31.17 -18.37
C THR A 17 -2.57 30.91 -19.76
N VAL A 18 -2.74 31.87 -20.67
CA VAL A 18 -2.31 31.75 -22.08
C VAL A 18 -0.99 32.49 -22.28
N PHE A 19 0.03 31.77 -22.68
CA PHE A 19 1.33 32.31 -23.07
C PHE A 19 1.50 32.28 -24.59
N LYS A 20 2.59 32.86 -25.11
CA LYS A 20 2.87 32.86 -26.55
C LYS A 20 3.05 31.46 -27.13
N SER A 21 3.61 30.53 -26.35
CA SER A 21 4.00 29.18 -26.79
C SER A 21 3.17 28.05 -26.17
N HIS A 22 2.49 28.28 -25.04
CA HIS A 22 1.77 27.24 -24.31
C HIS A 22 0.57 27.81 -23.53
N ILE A 23 -0.27 26.91 -23.00
CA ILE A 23 -1.38 27.23 -22.11
C ILE A 23 -1.20 26.43 -20.83
N ASN A 24 -1.27 27.10 -19.68
CA ASN A 24 -1.24 26.45 -18.37
C ASN A 24 -2.65 26.26 -17.82
N LEU A 25 -2.92 25.06 -17.31
CA LEU A 25 -4.18 24.66 -16.69
C LEU A 25 -3.90 24.19 -15.26
N ASP A 26 -4.30 25.00 -14.28
CA ASP A 26 -4.14 24.63 -12.87
C ASP A 26 -5.35 23.82 -12.41
N LEU A 27 -5.12 22.52 -12.18
CA LEU A 27 -6.13 21.59 -11.70
C LEU A 27 -5.98 21.38 -10.20
N LYS A 28 -7.11 21.24 -9.48
CA LYS A 28 -7.11 21.02 -8.04
C LYS A 28 -6.33 19.76 -7.64
N GLY A 29 -6.59 18.64 -8.34
CA GLY A 29 -5.83 17.40 -8.16
C GLY A 29 -5.92 16.84 -6.74
N THR A 30 -7.07 16.96 -6.09
CA THR A 30 -7.30 16.38 -4.75
C THR A 30 -8.05 15.05 -4.89
N VAL A 31 -7.55 14.02 -4.22
CA VAL A 31 -8.22 12.73 -4.11
C VAL A 31 -8.99 12.66 -2.79
N TYR A 32 -10.26 12.25 -2.88
CA TYR A 32 -11.19 12.15 -1.76
C TYR A 32 -11.71 10.71 -1.64
N PRO A 33 -12.04 10.25 -0.42
CA PRO A 33 -12.90 9.08 -0.25
C PRO A 33 -14.24 9.28 -0.96
N VAL A 34 -14.80 8.22 -1.54
CA VAL A 34 -16.16 8.29 -2.12
C VAL A 34 -17.15 8.69 -1.02
N GLY A 35 -17.97 9.71 -1.30
CA GLY A 35 -18.98 10.23 -0.36
C GLY A 35 -18.46 11.20 0.71
N ASN A 36 -17.16 11.48 0.78
CA ASN A 36 -16.60 12.46 1.73
C ASN A 36 -15.59 13.40 1.06
N HIS A 37 -15.96 14.67 0.94
CA HIS A 37 -15.16 15.72 0.30
C HIS A 37 -14.38 16.61 1.27
N THR A 38 -14.06 16.12 2.46
CA THR A 38 -13.28 16.90 3.42
C THR A 38 -11.85 17.09 2.91
N ASP A 39 -11.41 18.34 2.77
CA ASP A 39 -10.06 18.65 2.31
C ASP A 39 -8.98 18.05 3.23
N PRO A 40 -7.85 17.60 2.66
CA PRO A 40 -6.76 17.05 3.44
C PRO A 40 -6.11 18.13 4.34
N PRO A 41 -5.53 17.74 5.50
CA PRO A 41 -4.94 18.67 6.47
C PRO A 41 -3.53 19.14 6.06
N PHE A 42 -3.28 19.31 4.77
CA PHE A 42 -2.00 19.75 4.22
C PHE A 42 -2.24 20.54 2.93
N VAL A 43 -1.30 21.41 2.56
CA VAL A 43 -1.40 22.31 1.41
C VAL A 43 -0.49 21.86 0.26
N PRO A 44 -0.86 22.14 -1.00
CA PRO A 44 0.00 21.88 -2.14
C PRO A 44 1.22 22.81 -2.13
N ALA A 45 2.38 22.27 -2.52
CA ALA A 45 3.56 23.07 -2.80
C ALA A 45 3.57 23.46 -4.29
N PRO A 46 3.99 24.69 -4.63
CA PRO A 46 4.15 25.09 -6.02
C PRO A 46 5.26 24.27 -6.69
N PHE A 47 5.10 23.99 -7.97
CA PHE A 47 6.10 23.34 -8.80
C PHE A 47 5.92 23.81 -10.25
N ASP A 48 7.02 23.79 -11.00
CA ASP A 48 7.04 24.20 -12.40
C ASP A 48 7.27 23.00 -13.30
N LEU A 49 6.72 23.06 -14.51
CA LEU A 49 6.96 22.08 -15.57
C LEU A 49 8.08 22.56 -16.50
N PRO A 50 8.83 21.65 -17.13
CA PRO A 50 9.87 22.03 -18.07
C PRO A 50 9.26 22.70 -19.31
N ASP A 51 9.78 23.88 -19.68
CA ASP A 51 9.40 24.59 -20.91
C ASP A 51 10.33 24.18 -22.07
N GLN A 52 10.28 22.90 -22.45
CA GLN A 52 11.18 22.33 -23.46
C GLN A 52 10.57 22.32 -24.87
N GLY A 53 9.25 22.52 -25.00
CA GLY A 53 8.55 22.57 -26.29
C GLY A 53 8.65 21.29 -27.14
N ASP A 54 9.14 20.19 -26.57
CA ASP A 54 9.39 18.91 -27.24
C ASP A 54 8.16 17.98 -27.21
N SER A 55 7.12 18.37 -26.47
CA SER A 55 5.90 17.59 -26.27
C SER A 55 4.66 18.48 -26.38
N MET A 56 3.56 17.93 -26.91
CA MET A 56 2.28 18.65 -27.04
C MET A 56 1.58 18.89 -25.68
N LEU A 57 1.91 18.10 -24.67
CA LEU A 57 1.30 18.12 -23.36
C LEU A 57 2.34 17.76 -22.30
N TYR A 58 2.43 18.59 -21.26
CA TYR A 58 3.14 18.27 -20.03
C TYR A 58 2.14 18.09 -18.90
N LEU A 59 2.27 17.01 -18.14
CA LEU A 59 1.43 16.73 -16.97
C LEU A 59 2.30 16.71 -15.71
N GLY A 60 1.96 17.58 -14.77
CA GLY A 60 2.57 17.63 -13.45
C GLY A 60 1.78 16.85 -12.42
N VAL A 61 2.43 15.93 -11.70
CA VAL A 61 1.84 15.23 -10.56
C VAL A 61 2.55 15.68 -9.29
N SER A 62 1.83 16.40 -8.43
CA SER A 62 2.39 16.94 -7.20
C SER A 62 2.49 15.88 -6.10
N SER A 63 3.38 16.11 -5.13
CA SER A 63 3.40 15.30 -3.91
C SER A 63 2.09 15.40 -3.13
N TYR A 64 1.38 16.53 -3.23
CA TYR A 64 0.06 16.75 -2.65
C TYR A 64 -0.99 15.78 -3.23
N PHE A 65 -1.04 15.61 -4.56
CA PHE A 65 -1.95 14.67 -5.22
C PHE A 65 -1.76 13.26 -4.65
N LEU A 66 -0.52 12.77 -4.61
CA LEU A 66 -0.21 11.43 -4.10
C LEU A 66 -0.50 11.27 -2.60
N LYS A 67 -0.22 12.30 -1.78
CA LYS A 67 -0.54 12.30 -0.35
C LYS A 67 -2.05 12.28 -0.10
N SER A 68 -2.83 13.04 -0.89
CA SER A 68 -4.29 13.03 -0.82
C SER A 68 -4.86 11.66 -1.19
N ALA A 69 -4.30 11.00 -2.21
CA ALA A 69 -4.67 9.63 -2.58
C ALA A 69 -4.40 8.66 -1.43
N SER A 70 -3.20 8.69 -0.85
CA SER A 70 -2.84 7.84 0.30
C SER A 70 -3.81 8.03 1.47
N LEU A 71 -4.14 9.28 1.81
CA LEU A 71 -5.10 9.59 2.88
C LEU A 71 -6.52 9.08 2.55
N ALA A 72 -6.98 9.27 1.32
CA ALA A 72 -8.30 8.86 0.88
C ALA A 72 -8.48 7.34 0.97
N TYR A 73 -7.56 6.58 0.39
CA TYR A 73 -7.57 5.11 0.44
C TYR A 73 -7.44 4.58 1.88
N TYR A 74 -6.64 5.24 2.72
CA TYR A 74 -6.53 4.90 4.13
C TYR A 74 -7.85 5.09 4.88
N ARG A 75 -8.49 6.25 4.74
CA ARG A 75 -9.79 6.54 5.37
C ARG A 75 -10.89 5.60 4.89
N ALA A 76 -10.80 5.15 3.63
CA ALA A 76 -11.74 4.20 3.05
C ALA A 76 -11.44 2.73 3.42
N GLY A 77 -10.39 2.45 4.21
CA GLY A 77 -10.05 1.11 4.68
C GLY A 77 -9.33 0.22 3.67
N ALA A 78 -8.86 0.77 2.55
CA ALA A 78 -8.23 -0.01 1.47
C ALA A 78 -6.88 -0.64 1.86
N PHE A 79 -6.25 -0.17 2.94
CA PHE A 79 -5.00 -0.74 3.48
C PHE A 79 -5.21 -1.80 4.58
N ASN A 80 -6.45 -2.30 4.74
CA ASN A 80 -6.76 -3.44 5.60
C ASN A 80 -6.90 -4.69 4.72
N ILE A 81 -5.89 -5.54 4.76
CA ILE A 81 -5.78 -6.71 3.89
C ILE A 81 -5.82 -7.96 4.76
N THR A 82 -6.76 -8.84 4.45
CA THR A 82 -6.82 -10.18 5.05
C THR A 82 -6.41 -11.20 3.99
N ILE A 83 -5.51 -12.11 4.35
CA ILE A 83 -5.05 -13.20 3.50
C ILE A 83 -5.42 -14.50 4.20
N SER A 84 -6.29 -15.27 3.56
CA SER A 84 -6.65 -16.62 3.97
C SER A 84 -6.05 -17.63 2.98
N GLU A 85 -5.72 -18.83 3.46
CA GLU A 85 -5.20 -19.91 2.60
C GLU A 85 -6.28 -20.44 1.64
N GLU A 86 -7.55 -20.48 2.07
CA GLU A 86 -8.66 -20.99 1.27
C GLU A 86 -8.97 -20.15 0.02
N GLU A 87 -8.68 -18.84 0.04
CA GLU A 87 -8.96 -17.94 -1.09
C GLU A 87 -7.82 -17.87 -2.12
N LYS A 88 -6.69 -18.57 -1.92
CA LYS A 88 -5.52 -18.51 -2.81
C LYS A 88 -5.03 -19.88 -3.28
N VAL A 89 -5.91 -20.63 -3.96
CA VAL A 89 -5.60 -21.89 -4.65
C VAL A 89 -4.52 -21.75 -5.76
N ASN A 90 -4.08 -20.53 -6.13
CA ASN A 90 -3.10 -20.32 -7.21
C ASN A 90 -1.83 -19.52 -6.85
N SER A 91 -1.62 -19.13 -5.60
CA SER A 91 -0.39 -18.42 -5.22
C SER A 91 0.15 -18.96 -3.91
N ALA A 92 1.12 -19.87 -4.03
CA ALA A 92 2.41 -19.92 -3.33
C ALA A 92 2.51 -19.51 -1.84
N PHE A 93 1.42 -19.33 -1.11
CA PHE A 93 1.38 -18.98 0.30
C PHE A 93 1.66 -20.25 1.10
N ASN A 94 2.90 -20.71 0.99
CA ASN A 94 3.30 -21.99 1.50
C ASN A 94 3.62 -21.85 2.98
N ILE A 95 2.68 -22.27 3.82
CA ILE A 95 2.82 -22.34 5.28
C ILE A 95 3.96 -23.29 5.71
N PHE A 96 4.62 -24.02 4.79
CA PHE A 96 5.86 -24.77 5.08
C PHE A 96 6.91 -23.93 5.83
N PHE A 97 7.03 -22.64 5.54
CA PHE A 97 7.95 -21.76 6.29
C PHE A 97 7.59 -21.58 7.76
N LEU A 98 6.32 -21.79 8.14
CA LEU A 98 5.89 -21.73 9.52
C LEU A 98 6.17 -23.04 10.25
N PHE A 99 6.31 -24.17 9.55
CA PHE A 99 6.77 -25.43 10.15
C PHE A 99 8.27 -25.41 10.46
N GLU A 100 9.05 -24.51 9.85
CA GLU A 100 10.43 -24.22 10.26
C GLU A 100 10.51 -23.47 11.60
N ILE A 101 9.37 -22.99 12.12
CA ILE A 101 9.24 -22.40 13.46
C ILE A 101 8.90 -23.55 14.43
N PRO A 102 9.84 -24.03 15.26
CA PRO A 102 9.64 -25.23 16.06
C PRO A 102 8.40 -25.18 16.94
N GLN A 103 8.09 -24.02 17.54
CA GLN A 103 6.92 -23.85 18.39
C GLN A 103 5.60 -23.94 17.61
N VAL A 104 5.57 -23.49 16.36
CA VAL A 104 4.40 -23.67 15.48
C VAL A 104 4.25 -25.14 15.11
N ALA A 105 5.34 -25.80 14.70
CA ALA A 105 5.31 -27.22 14.33
C ALA A 105 4.86 -28.13 15.48
N LEU A 106 5.27 -27.82 16.72
CA LEU A 106 4.88 -28.56 17.94
C LEU A 106 3.43 -28.30 18.35
N SER A 107 2.95 -27.06 18.22
CA SER A 107 1.60 -26.67 18.68
C SER A 107 0.50 -26.99 17.66
N TYR A 108 0.85 -26.94 16.38
CA TYR A 108 -0.09 -27.08 15.25
C TYR A 108 0.28 -28.32 14.41
N VAL A 109 0.34 -29.48 15.09
CA VAL A 109 0.74 -30.81 14.57
C VAL A 109 -0.05 -31.24 13.31
N THR A 110 -1.20 -30.61 13.05
CA THR A 110 -1.96 -30.73 11.80
C THR A 110 -1.85 -29.42 11.03
N ALA A 111 -1.60 -29.49 9.72
CA ALA A 111 -1.57 -28.33 8.82
C ALA A 111 -2.90 -27.57 8.85
N CYS A 112 -3.03 -26.67 9.82
CA CYS A 112 -4.16 -25.80 10.00
C CYS A 112 -3.99 -24.59 9.08
N PRO A 113 -5.03 -24.21 8.31
CA PRO A 113 -4.97 -23.03 7.47
C PRO A 113 -4.59 -21.78 8.27
N VAL A 114 -3.88 -20.86 7.64
CA VAL A 114 -3.45 -19.62 8.29
C VAL A 114 -4.26 -18.42 7.79
N LEU A 115 -4.54 -17.51 8.73
CA LEU A 115 -5.12 -16.21 8.46
C LEU A 115 -4.11 -15.10 8.84
N LEU A 116 -3.72 -14.30 7.86
CA LEU A 116 -2.85 -13.14 8.04
C LEU A 116 -3.64 -11.86 7.84
N LYS A 117 -3.70 -10.99 8.85
CA LYS A 117 -4.30 -9.66 8.77
C LYS A 117 -3.21 -8.61 8.78
N LEU A 118 -3.25 -7.71 7.81
CA LEU A 118 -2.34 -6.58 7.65
C LEU A 118 -3.16 -5.31 7.68
N MET A 119 -2.83 -4.38 8.59
CA MET A 119 -3.60 -3.16 8.79
C MET A 119 -2.64 -1.98 8.87
N ALA A 120 -2.87 -0.94 8.06
CA ALA A 120 -2.14 0.31 8.23
C ALA A 120 -2.64 1.03 9.50
N THR A 121 -1.70 1.56 10.30
CA THR A 121 -2.01 2.32 11.52
C THR A 121 -2.06 3.83 11.28
N SER A 122 -1.62 4.26 10.10
CA SER A 122 -1.65 5.64 9.63
C SER A 122 -1.65 5.68 8.10
N PRO A 123 -2.07 6.80 7.48
CA PRO A 123 -1.95 6.96 6.04
C PRO A 123 -0.50 6.75 5.58
N PRO A 124 -0.24 5.88 4.59
CA PRO A 124 1.11 5.67 4.08
C PRO A 124 1.79 6.97 3.65
N ALA A 125 2.98 7.23 4.18
CA ALA A 125 3.70 8.47 3.92
C ALA A 125 4.34 8.45 2.52
N VAL A 126 4.04 9.48 1.73
CA VAL A 126 4.58 9.64 0.38
C VAL A 126 5.77 10.61 0.40
N SER A 127 6.88 10.20 -0.22
CA SER A 127 7.96 11.12 -0.60
C SER A 127 8.16 11.10 -2.12
N LEU A 128 8.19 12.28 -2.72
CA LEU A 128 8.39 12.48 -4.15
C LEU A 128 9.58 13.41 -4.34
N ASN A 129 10.66 12.88 -4.90
CA ASN A 129 11.85 13.60 -5.32
C ASN A 129 12.01 13.42 -6.85
N ALA A 130 12.87 14.23 -7.48
CA ALA A 130 13.03 14.31 -8.95
C ALA A 130 12.93 12.96 -9.69
N ASP A 131 13.61 11.92 -9.21
CA ASP A 131 13.66 10.61 -9.87
C ASP A 131 13.06 9.47 -9.04
N ARG A 132 12.43 9.78 -7.91
CA ARG A 132 12.05 8.76 -6.93
C ARG A 132 10.76 9.12 -6.21
N CYS A 133 9.76 8.27 -6.39
CA CYS A 133 8.59 8.21 -5.53
C CYS A 133 8.72 7.03 -4.57
N MET A 134 8.58 7.27 -3.27
CA MET A 134 8.57 6.22 -2.25
C MET A 134 7.28 6.30 -1.43
N LEU A 135 6.78 5.14 -1.06
CA LEU A 135 5.67 4.98 -0.13
C LEU A 135 6.15 4.22 1.10
N HIS A 136 6.01 4.85 2.26
CA HIS A 136 6.35 4.28 3.56
C HIS A 136 5.06 3.88 4.27
N ILE A 137 4.90 2.59 4.53
CA ILE A 137 3.72 2.01 5.14
C ILE A 137 4.10 1.62 6.57
N THR A 138 3.34 2.12 7.53
CA THR A 138 3.42 1.72 8.93
C THR A 138 2.11 1.07 9.30
N GLY A 139 2.18 -0.10 9.93
CA GLY A 139 1.01 -0.89 10.24
C GLY A 139 1.26 -1.89 11.35
N CYS A 140 0.26 -2.71 11.59
CA CYS A 140 0.36 -3.90 12.40
C CYS A 140 0.00 -5.13 11.56
N VAL A 141 0.50 -6.26 12.01
CA VAL A 141 0.18 -7.58 11.49
C VAL A 141 -0.32 -8.46 12.60
N GLU A 142 -1.37 -9.21 12.31
CA GLU A 142 -1.88 -10.25 13.20
C GLU A 142 -1.96 -11.56 12.44
N MET A 143 -1.59 -12.64 13.11
CA MET A 143 -1.59 -13.97 12.53
C MET A 143 -2.36 -14.94 13.40
N PHE A 144 -3.20 -15.74 12.75
CA PHE A 144 -4.03 -16.75 13.39
C PHE A 144 -3.91 -18.09 12.65
N ALA A 145 -3.97 -19.19 13.40
CA ALA A 145 -4.28 -20.51 12.87
C ALA A 145 -5.80 -20.69 12.85
N VAL A 146 -6.33 -21.30 11.79
CA VAL A 146 -7.74 -21.69 11.67
C VAL A 146 -7.83 -23.17 12.01
N LEU A 147 -8.45 -23.48 13.15
CA LEU A 147 -8.61 -24.85 13.64
C LEU A 147 -9.71 -25.59 12.85
N PRO A 148 -9.74 -26.94 12.85
CA PRO A 148 -10.74 -27.72 12.11
C PRO A 148 -12.20 -27.44 12.49
N ASN A 149 -12.44 -26.89 13.67
CA ASN A 149 -13.75 -26.43 14.15
C ASN A 149 -14.08 -24.98 13.73
N SER A 150 -13.34 -24.42 12.77
CA SER A 150 -13.46 -23.04 12.27
C SER A 150 -13.17 -21.94 13.31
N THR A 151 -12.61 -22.28 14.46
CA THR A 151 -12.16 -21.28 15.44
C THR A 151 -10.75 -20.78 15.10
N THR A 152 -10.49 -19.49 15.33
CA THR A 152 -9.16 -18.91 15.11
C THR A 152 -8.35 -18.89 16.39
N GLN A 153 -7.16 -19.46 16.36
CA GLN A 153 -6.18 -19.40 17.45
C GLN A 153 -5.08 -18.39 17.10
N TYR A 154 -4.83 -17.46 18.02
CA TYR A 154 -3.81 -16.43 17.86
C TYR A 154 -2.39 -17.02 17.88
N ILE A 155 -1.53 -16.57 16.96
CA ILE A 155 -0.11 -16.96 16.89
C ILE A 155 0.77 -15.79 17.33
N PHE A 156 0.71 -14.67 16.59
CA PHE A 156 1.50 -13.48 16.91
C PHE A 156 0.87 -12.18 16.41
N THR A 157 1.35 -11.08 16.97
CA THR A 157 1.08 -9.71 16.53
C THR A 157 2.36 -8.89 16.62
N GLY A 158 2.48 -7.93 15.72
CA GLY A 158 3.60 -7.00 15.78
C GLY A 158 3.41 -5.79 14.89
N ASN A 159 4.30 -4.84 15.07
CA ASN A 159 4.40 -3.66 14.24
C ASN A 159 5.19 -3.99 12.97
N LEU A 160 4.74 -3.41 11.88
CA LEU A 160 5.30 -3.58 10.55
C LEU A 160 5.64 -2.21 9.97
N THR A 161 6.86 -2.04 9.50
CA THR A 161 7.23 -0.91 8.63
C THR A 161 7.74 -1.44 7.30
N ALA A 162 7.15 -0.96 6.21
CA ALA A 162 7.53 -1.31 4.85
C ALA A 162 7.88 -0.05 4.06
N SER A 163 9.02 -0.08 3.38
CA SER A 163 9.38 0.94 2.40
C SER A 163 9.27 0.35 1.00
N THR A 164 8.58 1.07 0.12
CA THR A 164 8.36 0.66 -1.25
C THR A 164 8.77 1.77 -2.20
N ARG A 165 9.30 1.39 -3.36
CA ARG A 165 9.49 2.30 -4.49
C ARG A 165 8.22 2.26 -5.32
N ALA A 166 7.65 3.43 -5.60
CA ALA A 166 6.55 3.59 -6.53
C ALA A 166 7.11 4.02 -7.89
N ASN A 167 6.82 3.25 -8.93
CA ASN A 167 7.08 3.68 -10.31
C ASN A 167 5.77 4.23 -10.89
N LEU A 168 5.87 5.43 -11.46
CA LEU A 168 4.77 6.16 -12.06
C LEU A 168 4.89 6.02 -13.57
N THR A 169 3.86 5.48 -14.23
CA THR A 169 3.83 5.35 -15.68
C THR A 169 2.49 5.80 -16.22
N ILE A 170 2.46 6.36 -17.42
CA ILE A 170 1.20 6.75 -18.08
C ILE A 170 0.91 5.74 -19.17
N THR A 171 -0.20 5.00 -19.04
CA THR A 171 -0.64 4.02 -20.02
C THR A 171 -2.11 4.23 -20.32
N LYS A 172 -2.48 4.33 -21.60
CA LYS A 172 -3.88 4.54 -22.05
C LYS A 172 -4.58 5.68 -21.29
N GLN A 173 -3.89 6.83 -21.17
CA GLN A 173 -4.38 8.04 -20.47
C GLN A 173 -4.62 7.87 -18.96
N LYS A 174 -4.12 6.79 -18.35
CA LYS A 174 -4.17 6.56 -16.91
C LYS A 174 -2.77 6.63 -16.31
N LEU A 175 -2.67 7.30 -15.16
CA LEU A 175 -1.49 7.20 -14.30
C LEU A 175 -1.53 5.86 -13.56
N ILE A 176 -0.62 4.96 -13.90
CA ILE A 176 -0.43 3.66 -13.25
C ILE A 176 0.69 3.77 -12.24
N ILE A 177 0.42 3.33 -11.01
CA ILE A 177 1.38 3.33 -9.91
C ILE A 177 1.70 1.88 -9.56
N SER A 178 2.91 1.44 -9.87
CA SER A 178 3.38 0.10 -9.48
C SER A 178 4.33 0.19 -8.29
N LEU A 179 4.05 -0.57 -7.24
CA LEU A 179 4.88 -0.67 -6.05
C LEU A 179 5.88 -1.81 -6.13
N LEU A 180 7.07 -1.57 -5.59
CA LEU A 180 8.13 -2.55 -5.41
C LEU A 180 8.64 -2.49 -3.96
N LEU A 181 8.55 -3.60 -3.22
CA LEU A 181 9.09 -3.67 -1.86
C LEU A 181 10.60 -3.46 -1.88
N LYS A 182 11.09 -2.63 -0.96
CA LYS A 182 12.53 -2.38 -0.79
C LYS A 182 13.04 -2.87 0.55
N ARG A 183 12.34 -2.52 1.62
CA ARG A 183 12.69 -2.96 2.97
C ARG A 183 11.42 -3.24 3.74
N LEU A 184 11.47 -4.29 4.54
CA LEU A 184 10.51 -4.59 5.58
C LEU A 184 11.25 -4.61 6.91
N GLN A 185 10.61 -4.15 7.97
CA GLN A 185 11.07 -4.36 9.33
C GLN A 185 9.87 -4.78 10.15
N PHE A 186 10.08 -5.79 11.00
CA PHE A 186 9.06 -6.31 11.88
C PHE A 186 9.51 -6.19 13.33
N SER A 187 8.61 -5.75 14.20
CA SER A 187 8.82 -5.70 15.64
C SER A 187 7.69 -6.45 16.31
N LEU A 188 8.05 -7.57 16.94
CA LEU A 188 7.10 -8.42 17.64
C LEU A 188 6.59 -7.72 18.90
N LEU A 189 5.26 -7.69 19.08
CA LEU A 189 4.62 -7.13 20.28
C LEU A 189 4.21 -8.23 21.25
N HIS A 190 3.50 -9.25 20.74
CA HIS A 190 3.04 -10.37 21.54
C HIS A 190 3.04 -11.64 20.69
N SER A 191 3.57 -12.73 21.23
CA SER A 191 3.59 -14.03 20.58
C SER A 191 3.28 -15.14 21.55
N THR A 192 2.67 -16.20 21.05
CA THR A 192 2.75 -17.52 21.69
C THR A 192 4.07 -18.23 21.33
N LEU A 193 4.84 -17.64 20.41
CA LEU A 193 6.14 -18.09 19.90
C LEU A 193 7.30 -17.62 20.80
N GLY A 194 8.38 -18.40 20.83
CA GLY A 194 9.60 -18.03 21.57
C GLY A 194 10.38 -16.90 20.88
N SER A 195 11.14 -16.12 21.64
CA SER A 195 11.90 -14.95 21.12
C SER A 195 12.95 -15.30 20.04
N SER A 196 13.33 -16.57 19.91
CA SER A 196 14.35 -17.05 18.97
C SER A 196 13.90 -17.10 17.50
N GLU A 197 12.63 -16.79 17.19
CA GLU A 197 12.01 -17.08 15.88
C GLU A 197 11.72 -15.82 15.04
N MET A 198 12.15 -14.63 15.51
CA MET A 198 11.80 -13.34 14.87
C MET A 198 12.28 -13.20 13.41
N SER A 199 13.47 -13.73 13.08
CA SER A 199 14.02 -13.65 11.71
C SER A 199 13.21 -14.48 10.71
N LEU A 200 12.65 -15.62 11.15
CA LEU A 200 11.79 -16.46 10.33
C LEU A 200 10.46 -15.77 10.04
N VAL A 201 9.88 -15.12 11.06
CA VAL A 201 8.64 -14.34 10.91
C VAL A 201 8.85 -13.17 9.94
N GLU A 202 9.96 -12.44 10.05
CA GLU A 202 10.25 -11.33 9.14
C GLU A 202 10.40 -11.79 7.68
N ASN A 203 11.10 -12.92 7.47
CA ASN A 203 11.25 -13.53 6.14
C ASN A 203 9.90 -13.97 5.55
N PHE A 204 9.06 -14.61 6.37
CA PHE A 204 7.71 -15.00 5.97
C PHE A 204 6.85 -13.80 5.58
N LEU A 205 6.85 -12.74 6.40
CA LEU A 205 6.09 -11.52 6.11
C LEU A 205 6.59 -10.83 4.84
N SER A 206 7.92 -10.76 4.64
CA SER A 206 8.51 -10.23 3.41
C SER A 206 8.05 -11.01 2.19
N TYR A 207 8.06 -12.35 2.26
CA TYR A 207 7.57 -13.22 1.20
C TYR A 207 6.07 -12.99 0.93
N ALA A 208 5.24 -13.02 1.97
CA ALA A 208 3.79 -12.81 1.90
C ALA A 208 3.43 -11.47 1.22
N LEU A 209 4.15 -10.39 1.56
CA LEU A 209 3.93 -9.10 0.93
C LEU A 209 4.30 -9.11 -0.56
N GLN A 210 5.45 -9.70 -0.91
CA GLN A 210 5.95 -9.71 -2.29
C GLN A 210 5.13 -10.62 -3.22
N SER A 211 4.70 -11.80 -2.74
CA SER A 211 4.01 -12.80 -3.56
C SER A 211 2.50 -12.61 -3.60
N ALA A 212 1.92 -12.05 -2.53
CA ALA A 212 0.48 -12.12 -2.31
C ALA A 212 -0.20 -10.74 -2.17
N VAL A 213 0.50 -9.72 -1.69
CA VAL A 213 -0.10 -8.39 -1.44
C VAL A 213 0.24 -7.40 -2.55
N ILE A 214 1.53 -7.20 -2.83
CA ILE A 214 1.99 -6.24 -3.84
C ILE A 214 1.43 -6.52 -5.23
N PRO A 215 1.36 -7.78 -5.71
CA PRO A 215 0.75 -8.08 -7.01
C PRO A 215 -0.73 -7.69 -7.08
N VAL A 216 -1.49 -7.87 -5.99
CA VAL A 216 -2.90 -7.47 -5.91
C VAL A 216 -3.04 -5.95 -5.93
N ILE A 217 -2.16 -5.24 -5.22
CA ILE A 217 -2.14 -3.77 -5.25
C ILE A 217 -1.78 -3.25 -6.64
N ASN A 218 -0.77 -3.83 -7.28
CA ASN A 218 -0.31 -3.43 -8.62
C ASN A 218 -1.28 -3.81 -9.75
N GLY A 219 -2.21 -4.73 -9.49
CA GLY A 219 -3.25 -5.14 -10.44
C GLY A 219 -4.49 -4.25 -10.46
N LYS A 220 -4.57 -3.26 -9.56
CA LYS A 220 -5.64 -2.25 -9.52
C LYS A 220 -5.22 -0.99 -10.28
#